data_AF-A0A3P0XJC3-F1
#
_entry.id   AF-A0A3P0XJC3-F1
#
_cell.length_a   1.000
_cell.length_b   1.000
_cell.length_c   1.000
_cell.angle_alpha   90.00
_cell.angle_beta   90.00
_cell.angle_gamma   90.00
#
_symmetry.space_group_name_H-M   'P 1'
#
loop_
_entity.id
_entity.type
_entity.pdbx_description
1 polymer ?
#
loop_
_entity_poly.entity_id
_entity_poly.type
_entity_poly.pdbx_seq_one_letter_code
_entity_poly.pdbx_strand_id
1 'polypeptide(L)' 'MIEIRIIDQNGNKEDQQMTTVPRIGDLITRTLSSGGGPFNLHFFRVEDVEHSLDNGAVRILIRDEIDHKRWPG' A
#
# COMPACT_ATOMS: atom_id res chain seq x y z
N MET A 1 -9.15 0.85 14.67
CA MET A 1 -8.19 0.92 13.55
C MET A 1 -7.76 -0.52 13.24
N ILE A 2 -7.53 -0.84 11.97
CA ILE A 2 -7.17 -2.16 11.47
C ILE A 2 -5.67 -2.15 11.21
N GLU A 3 -4.96 -3.15 11.72
CA GLU A 3 -3.55 -3.35 11.40
C GLU A 3 -3.44 -4.03 10.04
N ILE A 4 -2.76 -3.36 9.10
CA ILE A 4 -2.56 -3.83 7.73
C ILE A 4 -1.07 -3.90 7.47
N ARG A 5 -0.60 -5.07 7.05
CA ARG A 5 0.75 -5.28 6.55
C ARG A 5 0.80 -5.01 5.06
N ILE A 6 1.50 -3.96 4.67
CA ILE A 6 1.74 -3.58 3.29
C ILE A 6 3.02 -4.28 2.82
N ILE A 7 2.94 -4.97 1.69
CA ILE A 7 4.05 -5.64 1.03
C ILE A 7 4.25 -4.99 -0.33
N ASP A 8 5.42 -4.42 -0.60
CA ASP A 8 5.72 -3.83 -1.91
C ASP A 8 6.21 -4.87 -2.93
N GLN A 9 6.39 -4.45 -4.18
CA GLN A 9 6.84 -5.34 -5.26
C GLN A 9 8.26 -5.93 -5.03
N ASN A 10 9.05 -5.34 -4.13
CA ASN A 10 10.39 -5.83 -3.77
C ASN A 10 10.35 -6.75 -2.55
N GLY A 11 9.16 -6.99 -1.97
CA GLY A 11 8.97 -7.80 -0.77
C GLY A 11 9.26 -7.06 0.53
N ASN A 12 9.46 -5.74 0.50
CA ASN A 12 9.57 -4.94 1.71
C ASN A 12 8.22 -4.92 2.43
N LYS A 13 8.26 -4.95 3.77
CA LYS A 13 7.08 -5.08 4.61
C LYS A 13 6.98 -3.89 5.56
N GLU A 14 5.78 -3.36 5.69
CA GLU A 14 5.47 -2.29 6.62
C GLU A 14 4.10 -2.50 7.24
N ASP A 15 4.02 -2.37 8.56
CA ASP A 15 2.75 -2.48 9.28
C ASP A 15 2.19 -1.08 9.51
N GLN A 16 0.95 -0.85 9.09
CA GLN A 16 0.26 0.43 9.19
C GLN A 16 -1.15 0.25 9.78
N GLN A 17 -1.57 1.22 10.60
CA GLN A 17 -2.96 1.28 11.05
C GLN A 17 -3.82 2.08 10.09
N MET A 18 -4.91 1.48 9.62
CA MET A 18 -5.89 2.12 8.73
C MET A 18 -7.30 2.07 9.32
N THR A 19 -8.20 2.93 8.84
CA THR A 19 -9.62 2.90 9.23
C THR A 19 -10.43 1.89 8.43
N THR A 20 -9.95 1.53 7.23
CA THR A 20 -10.60 0.62 6.29
C THR A 20 -9.55 -0.25 5.60
N VAL A 21 -9.98 -1.42 5.11
CA VAL A 21 -9.13 -2.29 4.28
C VAL A 21 -9.23 -1.85 2.81
N PRO A 22 -8.10 -1.52 2.17
CA PRO A 22 -8.06 -1.20 0.74
C PRO A 22 -8.55 -2.38 -0.11
N ARG A 23 -9.12 -2.08 -1.27
CA ARG A 23 -9.56 -3.07 -2.26
C ARG A 23 -8.50 -3.23 -3.35
N ILE A 24 -8.54 -4.37 -4.04
CA ILE A 24 -7.76 -4.57 -5.26
C ILE A 24 -8.11 -3.46 -6.25
N GLY A 25 -7.08 -2.77 -6.72
CA GLY A 25 -7.22 -1.61 -7.59
C GLY A 25 -7.28 -0.27 -6.87
N ASP A 26 -7.31 -0.21 -5.55
CA ASP A 26 -7.22 1.08 -4.87
C ASP A 26 -5.82 1.70 -5.05
N LEU A 27 -5.78 3.03 -5.07
CA LEU A 27 -4.54 3.81 -5.10
C LEU A 27 -4.11 4.16 -3.68
N ILE A 28 -2.95 3.69 -3.28
CA ILE A 28 -2.30 4.03 -2.01
C ILE A 28 -1.21 5.05 -2.28
N THR A 29 -1.23 6.13 -1.53
CA THR A 29 -0.23 7.20 -1.64
C THR A 29 0.71 7.10 -0.45
N ARG A 30 2.02 7.07 -0.71
CA ARG A 30 3.05 7.00 0.34
C ARG A 30 4.12 8.04 0.09
N THR A 31 4.60 8.63 1.17
CA THR A 31 5.69 9.59 1.11
C THR A 31 7.00 8.86 1.43
N LEU A 32 7.88 8.72 0.45
CA LEU A 32 9.16 8.04 0.63
C LEU A 32 10.29 9.08 0.68
N SER A 33 11.22 8.92 1.63
CA SER A 33 12.46 9.68 1.67
C SER A 33 13.58 8.89 0.99
N SER A 34 14.08 9.39 -0.14
CA SER A 34 15.34 8.87 -0.70
C SER A 34 16.51 9.58 -0.03
N GLY A 35 17.09 8.97 1.01
CA GLY A 35 18.43 9.30 1.52
C GLY A 35 18.77 10.79 1.66
N GLY A 36 17.97 11.56 2.41
CA GLY A 36 18.22 12.98 2.67
C GLY A 36 17.72 13.96 1.59
N GLY A 37 17.13 13.47 0.51
CA GLY A 37 16.41 14.28 -0.48
C GLY A 37 14.98 14.66 -0.05
N PRO A 38 14.31 15.54 -0.81
CA PRO A 38 12.93 15.90 -0.54
C PRO A 38 12.03 14.66 -0.59
N PHE A 39 11.05 14.64 0.31
CA PHE A 39 9.99 13.65 0.34
C PHE A 39 9.22 13.66 -0.99
N ASN A 40 9.30 12.56 -1.73
CA ASN A 40 8.52 12.39 -2.95
C ASN A 40 7.25 11.62 -2.64
N LEU A 41 6.16 12.05 -3.25
CA LEU A 41 4.88 11.35 -3.19
C LEU A 41 4.93 10.21 -4.21
N HIS A 42 4.88 8.98 -3.72
CA HIS A 42 4.80 7.78 -4.53
C HIS A 42 3.38 7.24 -4.50
N PHE A 43 2.94 6.77 -5.67
CA PHE A 43 1.63 6.18 -5.84
C PHE A 43 1.81 4.68 -6.05
N PHE A 44 0.98 3.90 -5.38
CA PHE A 44 1.01 2.46 -5.45
C PHE A 44 -0.39 1.93 -5.70
N ARG A 45 -0.50 0.89 -6.51
CA ARG A 45 -1.74 0.17 -6.77
C ARG A 45 -1.81 -1.06 -5.89
N VAL A 46 -2.95 -1.31 -5.27
CA VAL A 46 -3.22 -2.59 -4.59
C VAL A 46 -3.44 -3.68 -5.64
N GLU A 47 -2.59 -4.70 -5.65
CA GLU A 47 -2.73 -5.85 -6.54
C GLU A 47 -3.45 -7.01 -5.89
N ASP A 48 -3.29 -7.17 -4.57
CA ASP A 48 -3.89 -8.27 -3.83
C ASP A 48 -4.18 -7.90 -2.37
N VAL A 49 -5.16 -8.58 -1.79
CA VAL A 49 -5.60 -8.40 -0.40
C VAL A 49 -5.83 -9.77 0.24
N GLU A 50 -4.99 -10.14 1.19
CA GLU A 50 -5.08 -11.38 1.95
C GLU A 50 -5.63 -11.10 3.35
N HIS A 51 -6.64 -11.88 3.76
CA HIS A 51 -7.19 -11.86 5.11
C HIS A 51 -6.75 -13.12 5.86
N SER A 52 -6.01 -12.95 6.96
CA SER A 52 -5.66 -14.07 7.83
C SER A 52 -6.79 -14.36 8.82
N LEU A 53 -7.24 -15.62 8.86
CA LEU A 53 -8.25 -16.09 9.81
C LEU A 53 -7.70 -16.27 11.23
N ASP A 54 -6.38 -16.46 11.38
CA ASP A 54 -5.77 -16.86 12.66
C ASP A 54 -5.60 -15.68 13.64
N ASN A 55 -5.27 -14.50 13.14
CA ASN A 55 -5.03 -13.31 13.96
C ASN A 55 -5.78 -12.07 13.48
N GLY A 56 -6.65 -12.21 12.47
CA GLY A 56 -7.37 -11.09 11.87
C GLY A 56 -6.47 -10.10 11.13
N ALA A 57 -5.20 -10.43 10.89
CA ALA A 57 -4.28 -9.57 10.19
C ALA A 57 -4.64 -9.50 8.71
N VAL A 58 -4.57 -8.29 8.15
CA VAL A 58 -4.76 -8.04 6.73
C VAL A 58 -3.40 -7.78 6.11
N ARG A 59 -3.13 -8.39 4.96
CA ARG A 59 -1.95 -8.11 4.14
C ARG A 59 -2.40 -7.58 2.80
N ILE A 60 -1.70 -6.58 2.30
CA ILE A 60 -1.92 -6.08 0.95
C ILE A 60 -0.62 -6.13 0.16
N LEU A 61 -0.72 -6.56 -1.10
CA LEU A 61 0.37 -6.44 -2.06
C LEU A 61 0.17 -5.16 -2.84
N ILE A 62 1.21 -4.33 -2.91
CA ILE A 62 1.21 -3.09 -3.66
C ILE A 62 2.32 -3.06 -4.71
N ARG A 63 2.05 -2.37 -5.82
CA ARG A 63 3.01 -2.13 -6.89
C ARG A 63 3.08 -0.65 -7.22
N ASP A 64 4.27 -0.13 -7.52
CA ASP A 64 4.43 1.25 -8.03
C ASP A 64 3.48 1.55 -9.21
N GLU A 65 2.78 2.67 -9.11
CA GLU A 65 1.88 3.19 -10.13
C GLU A 65 2.48 4.47 -10.75
N ILE A 66 3.01 4.31 -11.96
CA ILE A 66 3.71 5.39 -12.70
C ILE A 66 2.69 6.29 -13.43
N ASP A 67 1.48 5.79 -13.73
CA ASP A 67 0.44 6.49 -14.48
C ASP A 67 -0.85 6.70 -13.65
N HIS A 68 -0.68 7.20 -12.42
CA HIS A 68 -1.77 7.49 -11.47
C HIS A 68 -2.84 8.46 -12.00
N LYS A 69 -2.56 9.21 -13.09
CA LYS A 69 -3.47 10.19 -13.69
C LYS A 69 -4.48 9.60 -14.68
N ARG A 70 -4.29 8.34 -15.11
CA ARG A 70 -5.16 7.70 -16.11
C ARG A 70 -6.40 7.01 -15.56
N TRP A 71 -6.57 6.95 -14.24
CA TRP A 71 -7.70 6.23 -13.64
C TRP A 71 -8.71 7.16 -12.98
N PRO A 72 -10.02 6.98 -13.23
CA PRO A 72 -11.05 7.67 -12.47
C PRO A 72 -11.02 7.16 -11.03
N GLY A 73 -10.86 8.09 -10.09
CA GLY A 73 -11.01 7.82 -8.65
C GLY A 73 -12.44 7.50 -8.26
#